data_AF-A0A250YD99-F1
#
_entry.id   AF-A0A250YD99-F1
#
_cell.length_a   1.000
_cell.length_b   1.000
_cell.length_c   1.000
_cell.angle_alpha   90.00
_cell.angle_beta   90.00
_cell.angle_gamma   90.00
#
_symmetry.space_group_name_H-M   'P 1'
#
loop_
_entity.id
_entity.type
_entity.pdbx_description
1 polymer ?
#
loop_
_entity_poly.entity_id
_entity_poly.type
_entity_poly.pdbx_seq_one_letter_code
_entity_poly.pdbx_strand_id
1 'polypeptide(L)'
;MGWLLGGLLLLRLGRPRAPMGREQARACSSSAATDGLEGPARRRSYWRYARRLLRGAPQPPYLHVCQVGDPALRTVAGPVEPAQLAGPELQRLVQRLVQVMRRRRCVGLSAPQLGVPLQVLAFEFPEALFRACAPRLRELRQMEPFPLRVLVNPSLRVLDSRLITFPEGCESVAGFLACVPRFQAVQISGLDPKGEQVVWPASGWTARIIQHEMDHLQGCLFIDKMDSRTFTNVHWMEVND
;
A
#
# COMPACT_ATOMS: atom_id res chain seq x y z
N MET A 1 7.81 12.43 3.07
CA MET A 1 6.50 13.06 2.90
C MET A 1 5.51 11.91 2.92
N GLY A 2 4.64 11.83 3.95
CA GLY A 2 3.69 10.72 4.13
C GLY A 2 2.43 10.99 3.33
N TRP A 3 2.06 10.05 2.46
CA TRP A 3 1.14 10.28 1.34
C TRP A 3 -0.32 9.91 1.61
N LEU A 4 -0.84 10.11 2.82
CA LEU A 4 -2.22 9.72 3.15
C LEU A 4 -3.21 10.88 3.36
N LEU A 5 -2.77 12.15 3.30
CA LEU A 5 -3.56 13.25 3.88
C LEU A 5 -4.05 14.38 2.96
N GLY A 6 -3.80 14.37 1.65
CA GLY A 6 -4.20 15.47 0.77
C GLY A 6 -5.14 15.05 -0.35
N GLY A 7 -6.34 15.65 -0.42
CA GLY A 7 -7.22 15.55 -1.59
C GLY A 7 -8.69 15.80 -1.28
N LEU A 8 -9.09 17.08 -1.33
CA LEU A 8 -10.47 17.56 -1.24
C LEU A 8 -11.21 17.18 -2.54
N LEU A 9 -12.36 16.51 -2.46
CA LEU A 9 -13.19 16.26 -3.64
C LEU A 9 -14.63 16.69 -3.36
N LEU A 10 -15.04 17.83 -3.94
CA LEU A 10 -16.44 18.18 -4.18
C LEU A 10 -16.76 17.82 -5.64
N LEU A 11 -17.54 16.75 -5.84
CA LEU A 11 -18.07 16.38 -7.16
C LEU A 11 -19.35 17.19 -7.44
N ARG A 12 -19.32 18.06 -8.46
CA ARG A 12 -20.53 18.61 -9.08
C ARG A 12 -21.12 17.59 -10.06
N LEU A 13 -22.39 17.26 -9.88
CA LEU A 13 -23.15 16.34 -10.74
C LEU A 13 -23.54 17.02 -12.06
N GLY A 14 -23.05 16.49 -13.19
CA GLY A 14 -23.50 16.85 -14.54
C GLY A 14 -24.45 15.79 -15.12
N ARG A 15 -25.57 16.24 -15.69
CA ARG A 15 -26.63 15.43 -16.34
C ARG A 15 -26.23 14.96 -17.78
N PRO A 16 -26.94 13.97 -18.38
CA PRO A 16 -26.40 13.11 -19.42
C PRO A 16 -26.66 13.62 -20.85
N ARG A 17 -25.88 13.11 -21.82
CA ARG A 17 -26.21 13.10 -23.26
C ARG A 17 -26.13 11.68 -23.82
N ALA A 18 -27.10 11.36 -24.68
CA ALA A 18 -27.28 10.08 -25.40
C ALA A 18 -26.75 10.21 -26.86
N PRO A 19 -26.87 9.20 -27.77
CA PRO A 19 -25.74 8.36 -28.17
C PRO A 19 -25.46 8.30 -29.69
N MET A 20 -24.47 7.46 -30.02
CA MET A 20 -24.22 6.74 -31.29
C MET A 20 -23.24 7.30 -32.34
N GLY A 21 -22.33 6.41 -32.73
CA GLY A 21 -21.55 6.39 -33.97
C GLY A 21 -20.61 5.18 -33.99
N ARG A 22 -20.94 4.15 -34.78
CA ARG A 22 -20.09 2.96 -35.10
C ARG A 22 -19.02 3.33 -36.13
N GLU A 23 -18.11 2.36 -36.37
CA GLU A 23 -17.02 2.30 -37.39
C GLU A 23 -15.64 2.75 -36.87
N GLN A 24 -14.52 2.05 -37.08
CA GLN A 24 -14.16 0.83 -37.80
C GLN A 24 -12.85 0.34 -37.18
N ALA A 25 -12.63 -0.98 -37.13
CA ALA A 25 -11.37 -1.57 -36.69
C ALA A 25 -10.25 -1.25 -37.70
N ARG A 26 -9.19 -0.55 -37.26
CA ARG A 26 -7.93 -0.45 -38.00
C ARG A 26 -6.94 -1.45 -37.45
N ALA A 27 -6.68 -2.51 -38.23
CA ALA A 27 -5.51 -3.35 -38.08
C ALA A 27 -4.26 -2.52 -38.45
N CYS A 28 -3.31 -2.38 -37.52
CA CYS A 28 -1.98 -1.90 -37.86
C CYS A 28 -1.11 -3.10 -38.27
N SER A 29 -0.84 -3.16 -39.57
CA SER A 29 0.15 -4.01 -40.19
C SER A 29 1.54 -3.80 -39.57
N SER A 30 2.22 -4.89 -39.22
CA SER A 30 3.61 -4.91 -38.80
C SER A 30 4.53 -4.58 -39.99
N SER A 31 4.84 -3.30 -40.17
CA SER A 31 6.02 -2.88 -40.94
C SER A 31 7.17 -2.66 -39.97
N ALA A 32 8.27 -3.40 -40.17
CA ALA A 32 9.49 -3.27 -39.40
C ALA A 32 10.08 -1.85 -39.60
N ALA A 33 9.92 -1.00 -38.58
CA ALA A 33 10.65 0.25 -38.49
C ALA A 33 12.06 -0.06 -37.96
N THR A 34 13.02 -0.09 -38.87
CA THR A 34 14.43 0.13 -38.55
C THR A 34 14.60 1.60 -38.22
N ASP A 35 14.38 1.98 -36.96
CA ASP A 35 14.91 3.25 -36.45
C ASP A 35 15.03 3.27 -34.92
N GLY A 36 16.27 3.22 -34.44
CA GLY A 36 16.75 4.19 -33.44
C GLY A 36 16.21 4.20 -32.01
N LEU A 37 15.63 3.14 -31.46
CA LEU A 37 15.26 3.08 -30.03
C LEU A 37 16.42 2.63 -29.12
N GLU A 38 17.60 3.24 -29.25
CA GLU A 38 18.56 3.29 -28.15
C GLU A 38 18.40 4.63 -27.41
N GLY A 39 17.45 4.67 -26.48
CA GLY A 39 17.49 5.71 -25.45
C GLY A 39 18.84 5.65 -24.73
N PRO A 40 19.42 6.78 -24.27
CA PRO A 40 20.78 6.79 -23.73
C PRO A 40 20.87 5.79 -22.60
N ALA A 41 21.64 4.71 -22.83
CA ALA A 41 21.89 3.70 -21.83
C ALA A 41 22.40 4.41 -20.58
N ARG A 42 21.56 4.54 -19.54
CA ARG A 42 21.93 5.20 -18.29
C ARG A 42 23.24 4.57 -17.84
N ARG A 43 24.34 5.34 -17.87
CA ARG A 43 25.66 4.87 -17.47
C ARG A 43 25.54 4.19 -16.11
N ARG A 44 25.62 2.86 -16.09
CA ARG A 44 25.64 2.09 -14.85
C ARG A 44 26.92 2.50 -14.14
N SER A 45 26.79 3.22 -13.03
CA SER A 45 27.93 3.66 -12.23
C SER A 45 28.78 2.45 -11.86
N TYR A 46 30.01 2.38 -12.40
CA TYR A 46 30.99 1.33 -12.09
C TYR A 46 31.18 1.19 -10.58
N TRP A 47 31.23 2.31 -9.85
CA TRP A 47 31.30 2.32 -8.39
C TRP A 47 30.09 1.70 -7.70
N ARG A 48 28.88 1.86 -8.26
CA ARG A 48 27.67 1.20 -7.73
C ARG A 48 27.70 -0.31 -8.02
N TYR A 49 28.26 -0.73 -9.16
CA TYR A 49 28.49 -2.13 -9.49
C TYR A 49 29.56 -2.76 -8.59
N ALA A 50 30.73 -2.14 -8.46
CA ALA A 50 31.81 -2.57 -7.57
C ALA A 50 31.36 -2.62 -6.10
N ARG A 51 30.61 -1.61 -5.62
CA ARG A 51 30.00 -1.67 -4.27
C ARG A 51 29.04 -2.86 -4.12
N ARG A 52 28.28 -3.22 -5.17
CA ARG A 52 27.38 -4.38 -5.13
C ARG A 52 28.14 -5.71 -5.15
N LEU A 53 29.25 -5.78 -5.87
CA LEU A 53 30.16 -6.94 -5.81
C LEU A 53 30.78 -7.10 -4.42
N LEU A 54 31.24 -5.99 -3.83
CA LEU A 54 31.91 -5.99 -2.52
C LEU A 54 30.94 -6.18 -1.34
N ARG A 55 29.71 -5.64 -1.41
CA ARG A 55 28.72 -5.68 -0.32
C ARG A 55 27.63 -6.74 -0.49
N GLY A 56 27.64 -7.47 -1.60
CA GLY A 56 26.56 -8.36 -2.00
C GLY A 56 25.29 -7.63 -2.45
N ALA A 57 24.32 -8.38 -2.97
CA ALA A 57 22.97 -7.86 -3.17
C ALA A 57 22.34 -7.55 -1.80
N PRO A 58 21.62 -6.42 -1.65
CA PRO A 58 20.86 -6.19 -0.43
C PRO A 58 19.91 -7.37 -0.23
N GLN A 59 19.86 -7.87 1.01
CA GLN A 59 18.97 -8.95 1.41
C GLN A 59 17.80 -8.38 2.23
N PRO A 60 16.62 -8.98 2.14
CA PRO A 60 15.49 -8.59 2.96
C PRO A 60 15.78 -8.90 4.46
N PRO A 61 15.12 -8.19 5.41
CA PRO A 61 14.17 -7.11 5.18
C PRO A 61 14.86 -5.83 4.70
N TYR A 62 14.34 -5.23 3.63
CA TYR A 62 14.92 -4.05 3.01
C TYR A 62 14.77 -2.78 3.87
N LEU A 63 15.60 -1.77 3.60
CA LEU A 63 15.45 -0.41 4.15
C LEU A 63 14.54 0.48 3.28
N HIS A 64 14.16 -0.02 2.11
CA HIS A 64 13.27 0.63 1.16
C HIS A 64 12.00 -0.22 1.03
N VAL A 65 10.95 0.39 0.50
CA VAL A 65 9.68 -0.26 0.20
C VAL A 65 9.73 -0.81 -1.23
N CYS A 66 9.51 -2.10 -1.41
CA CYS A 66 9.34 -2.74 -2.71
C CYS A 66 8.24 -2.00 -3.50
N GLN A 67 8.47 -1.80 -4.80
CA GLN A 67 7.51 -1.16 -5.69
C GLN A 67 6.78 -2.20 -6.53
N VAL A 68 5.57 -1.88 -6.97
CA VAL A 68 4.77 -2.70 -7.88
C VAL A 68 5.62 -3.12 -9.09
N GLY A 69 5.55 -4.42 -9.40
CA GLY A 69 6.46 -5.10 -10.31
C GLY A 69 7.44 -6.06 -9.60
N ASP A 70 7.70 -5.85 -8.31
CA ASP A 70 8.40 -6.83 -7.46
C ASP A 70 7.49 -8.03 -7.15
N PRO A 71 7.89 -9.28 -7.44
CA PRO A 71 7.06 -10.47 -7.20
C PRO A 71 6.74 -10.71 -5.72
N ALA A 72 7.52 -10.16 -4.78
CA ALA A 72 7.23 -10.26 -3.36
C ALA A 72 5.86 -9.65 -3.01
N LEU A 73 5.41 -8.64 -3.77
CA LEU A 73 4.13 -7.96 -3.57
C LEU A 73 2.93 -8.71 -4.17
N ARG A 74 3.17 -9.79 -4.91
CA ARG A 74 2.14 -10.59 -5.60
C ARG A 74 2.07 -12.03 -5.12
N THR A 75 3.00 -12.43 -4.26
CA THR A 75 3.03 -13.76 -3.63
C THR A 75 2.19 -13.75 -2.36
N VAL A 76 1.42 -14.81 -2.12
CA VAL A 76 0.75 -15.02 -0.82
C VAL A 76 1.82 -15.28 0.24
N ALA A 77 1.83 -14.47 1.30
CA ALA A 77 2.81 -14.57 2.37
C ALA A 77 2.60 -15.85 3.20
N GLY A 78 3.70 -16.53 3.53
CA GLY A 78 3.70 -17.71 4.40
C GLY A 78 3.51 -17.35 5.87
N PRO A 79 3.00 -18.28 6.70
CA PRO A 79 2.92 -18.06 8.14
C PRO A 79 4.32 -17.97 8.76
N VAL A 80 4.44 -17.26 9.88
CA VAL A 80 5.58 -17.34 10.78
C VAL A 80 5.42 -18.58 11.65
N GLU A 81 6.43 -19.44 11.71
CA GLU A 81 6.39 -20.65 12.51
C GLU A 81 6.39 -20.32 14.02
N PRO A 82 5.67 -21.08 14.86
CA PRO A 82 5.62 -20.82 16.30
C PRO A 82 6.99 -20.75 16.97
N ALA A 83 7.97 -21.55 16.50
CA ALA A 83 9.33 -21.55 17.01
C ALA A 83 10.11 -20.25 16.74
N GLN A 84 9.65 -19.42 15.80
CA GLN A 84 10.26 -18.13 15.47
C GLN A 84 9.63 -16.95 16.22
N LEU A 85 8.50 -17.17 16.91
CA LEU A 85 7.89 -16.16 17.77
C LEU A 85 8.85 -15.78 18.90
N ALA A 86 8.84 -14.50 19.30
CA ALA A 86 9.80 -13.91 20.22
C ALA A 86 11.29 -14.04 19.82
N GLY A 87 11.61 -14.67 18.69
CA GLY A 87 12.98 -14.90 18.22
C GLY A 87 13.66 -13.65 17.65
N PRO A 88 15.00 -13.64 17.57
CA PRO A 88 15.77 -12.48 17.13
C PRO A 88 15.49 -12.08 15.67
N GLU A 89 15.19 -13.04 14.79
CA GLU A 89 14.88 -12.76 13.38
C GLU A 89 13.56 -12.02 13.21
N LEU A 90 12.51 -12.48 13.90
CA LEU A 90 11.20 -11.81 13.91
C LEU A 90 11.31 -10.41 14.52
N GLN A 91 12.03 -10.27 15.64
CA GLN A 91 12.26 -8.97 16.26
C GLN A 91 12.96 -8.00 15.29
N ARG A 92 13.96 -8.48 14.53
CA ARG A 92 14.65 -7.68 13.51
C ARG A 92 13.72 -7.24 12.38
N LEU A 93 12.84 -8.12 11.90
CA LEU A 93 11.82 -7.80 10.91
C LEU A 93 10.85 -6.73 11.44
N VAL A 94 10.32 -6.92 12.65
CA VAL A 94 9.38 -5.99 13.29
C VAL A 94 10.01 -4.62 13.49
N GLN A 95 11.24 -4.55 14.01
CA GLN A 95 11.98 -3.30 14.14
C GLN A 95 12.15 -2.62 12.79
N ARG A 96 12.44 -3.39 11.73
CA ARG A 96 12.59 -2.84 10.38
C ARG A 96 11.27 -2.31 9.82
N LEU A 97 10.16 -3.03 9.98
CA LEU A 97 8.82 -2.59 9.59
C LEU A 97 8.49 -1.24 10.22
N VAL A 98 8.60 -1.16 11.55
CA VAL A 98 8.30 0.06 12.31
C VAL A 98 9.21 1.21 11.90
N GLN A 99 10.51 0.95 11.72
CA GLN A 99 11.48 1.94 11.27
C GLN A 99 11.11 2.52 9.90
N VAL A 100 10.81 1.66 8.92
CA VAL A 100 10.47 2.11 7.56
C VAL A 100 9.11 2.82 7.56
N MET A 101 8.10 2.26 8.23
CA MET A 101 6.76 2.84 8.34
C MET A 101 6.83 4.29 8.86
N ARG A 102 7.49 4.49 10.01
CA ARG A 102 7.65 5.82 10.62
C ARG A 102 8.49 6.77 9.77
N ARG A 103 9.55 6.29 9.13
CA ARG A 103 10.38 7.11 8.21
C ARG A 103 9.57 7.60 7.01
N ARG A 104 8.70 6.75 6.46
CA ARG A 104 7.81 7.09 5.34
C ARG A 104 6.59 7.89 5.78
N ARG A 105 6.28 7.90 7.09
CA ARG A 105 5.06 8.48 7.67
C ARG A 105 3.79 7.87 7.05
N CYS A 106 3.84 6.57 6.72
CA CYS A 106 2.66 5.79 6.39
C CYS A 106 2.06 5.20 7.69
N VAL A 107 0.79 4.82 7.63
CA VAL A 107 0.02 4.36 8.81
C VAL A 107 -0.05 2.83 8.93
N GLY A 108 0.49 2.13 7.93
CA GLY A 108 0.55 0.69 7.83
C GLY A 108 1.72 0.28 6.94
N LEU A 109 2.30 -0.88 7.23
CA LEU A 109 3.29 -1.55 6.40
C LEU A 109 3.31 -3.05 6.67
N SER A 110 3.46 -3.85 5.61
CA SER A 110 3.55 -5.31 5.68
C SER A 110 4.95 -5.83 5.32
N ALA A 111 5.31 -7.01 5.82
CA ALA A 111 6.59 -7.66 5.54
C ALA A 111 6.86 -7.89 4.03
N PRO A 112 5.88 -8.26 3.20
CA PRO A 112 6.06 -8.36 1.74
C PRO A 112 6.58 -7.06 1.11
N GLN A 113 6.16 -5.91 1.62
CA GLN A 113 6.64 -4.61 1.14
C GLN A 113 8.11 -4.33 1.48
N LEU A 114 8.74 -5.15 2.32
CA LEU A 114 10.16 -5.14 2.61
C LEU A 114 10.90 -6.35 2.01
N GLY A 115 10.26 -7.08 1.09
CA GLY A 115 10.79 -8.26 0.43
C GLY A 115 10.77 -9.52 1.28
N VAL A 116 10.02 -9.54 2.39
CA VAL A 116 9.90 -10.73 3.26
C VAL A 116 8.50 -11.34 3.10
N PRO A 117 8.38 -12.54 2.51
CA PRO A 117 7.08 -13.17 2.23
C PRO A 117 6.48 -13.86 3.48
N LEU A 118 6.42 -13.15 4.61
CA LEU A 118 5.86 -13.65 5.86
C LEU A 118 4.63 -12.83 6.29
N GLN A 119 3.72 -13.47 6.99
CA GLN A 119 2.48 -12.87 7.49
C GLN A 119 2.74 -11.99 8.72
N VAL A 120 3.43 -10.87 8.50
CA VAL A 120 3.72 -9.86 9.54
C VAL A 120 3.34 -8.49 9.01
N LEU A 121 2.57 -7.74 9.79
CA LEU A 121 2.19 -6.37 9.48
C LEU A 121 2.27 -5.48 10.71
N ALA A 122 2.47 -4.19 10.49
CA ALA A 122 2.49 -3.16 11.52
C ALA A 122 1.60 -2.00 11.08
N PHE A 123 0.87 -1.43 12.03
CA PHE A 123 0.08 -0.23 11.80
C PHE A 123 0.07 0.69 13.02
N GLU A 124 0.06 1.98 12.77
CA GLU A 124 0.07 3.05 13.77
C GLU A 124 -0.59 4.29 13.17
N PHE A 125 -1.52 4.91 13.89
CA PHE A 125 -2.08 6.19 13.50
C PHE A 125 -1.91 7.19 14.64
N PRO A 126 -0.78 7.91 14.68
CA PRO A 126 -0.44 8.78 15.78
C PRO A 126 -1.26 10.07 15.75
N GLU A 127 -1.47 10.67 16.92
CA GLU A 127 -2.18 11.93 17.14
C GLU A 127 -1.71 13.06 16.20
N ALA A 128 -0.40 13.12 15.91
CA ALA A 128 0.17 14.11 15.00
C ALA A 128 -0.36 13.99 13.55
N LEU A 129 -0.53 12.76 13.04
CA LEU A 129 -1.10 12.54 11.70
C LEU A 129 -2.60 12.81 11.70
N PHE A 130 -3.30 12.41 12.76
CA PHE A 130 -4.71 12.76 12.95
C PHE A 130 -4.91 14.28 12.92
N ARG A 131 -4.11 15.04 13.68
CA ARG A 131 -4.16 16.51 13.73
C ARG A 131 -3.78 17.21 12.43
N ALA A 132 -3.02 16.57 11.55
CA ALA A 132 -2.67 17.12 10.25
C ALA A 132 -3.83 17.04 9.23
N CYS A 133 -4.86 16.22 9.47
CA CYS A 133 -6.04 16.14 8.60
C CYS A 133 -7.00 17.31 8.88
N ALA A 134 -7.72 17.83 7.88
CA ALA A 134 -8.81 18.78 8.16
C ALA A 134 -9.92 18.13 9.02
N PRO A 135 -10.50 18.82 10.03
CA PRO A 135 -11.52 18.23 10.91
C PRO A 135 -12.69 17.57 10.18
N ARG A 136 -13.17 18.21 9.10
CA ARG A 136 -14.24 17.65 8.27
C ARG A 136 -13.87 16.31 7.62
N LEU A 137 -12.62 16.14 7.19
CA LEU A 137 -12.16 14.87 6.63
C LEU A 137 -12.03 13.78 7.71
N ARG A 138 -11.63 14.15 8.94
CA ARG A 138 -11.55 13.21 10.06
C ARG A 138 -12.92 12.63 10.39
N GLU A 139 -13.92 13.50 10.48
CA GLU A 139 -15.32 13.12 10.73
C GLU A 139 -15.85 12.23 9.60
N LEU A 140 -15.73 12.67 8.34
CA LEU A 140 -16.22 11.92 7.17
C LEU A 140 -15.58 10.53 7.07
N ARG A 141 -14.29 10.41 7.38
CA ARG A 141 -13.53 9.16 7.28
C ARG A 141 -13.55 8.35 8.58
N GLN A 142 -14.20 8.84 9.64
CA GLN A 142 -14.22 8.23 10.98
C GLN A 142 -12.80 7.85 11.43
N MET A 143 -11.92 8.86 11.41
CA MET A 143 -10.51 8.72 11.79
C MET A 143 -10.37 8.84 13.30
N GLU A 144 -9.72 7.86 13.93
CA GLU A 144 -9.38 7.91 15.35
C GLU A 144 -7.94 7.43 15.54
N PRO A 145 -7.10 8.14 16.33
CA PRO A 145 -5.71 7.76 16.56
C PRO A 145 -5.63 6.44 17.34
N PHE A 146 -4.59 5.65 17.07
CA PHE A 146 -4.30 4.42 17.80
C PHE A 146 -2.79 4.17 17.88
N PRO A 147 -2.31 3.55 18.98
CA PRO A 147 -0.89 3.27 19.17
C PRO A 147 -0.41 2.19 18.20
N LEU A 148 0.92 2.08 18.05
CA LEU A 148 1.55 1.02 17.27
C LEU A 148 1.01 -0.36 17.69
N ARG A 149 0.63 -1.13 16.67
CA ARG A 149 0.31 -2.55 16.79
C ARG A 149 1.06 -3.30 15.71
N VAL A 150 1.52 -4.49 16.07
CA VAL A 150 2.18 -5.43 15.16
C VAL A 150 1.46 -6.75 15.32
N LEU A 151 1.07 -7.36 14.20
CA LEU A 151 0.43 -8.67 14.20
C LEU A 151 1.20 -9.63 13.32
N VAL A 152 1.27 -10.86 13.81
CA VAL A 152 1.86 -12.03 13.19
C VAL A 152 0.75 -13.04 12.95
N ASN A 153 0.77 -13.67 11.77
CA ASN A 153 -0.25 -14.61 11.30
C ASN A 153 -1.69 -14.11 11.49
N PRO A 154 -2.01 -12.86 11.09
CA PRO A 154 -3.34 -12.32 11.30
C PRO A 154 -4.38 -13.01 10.40
N SER A 155 -5.60 -13.03 10.90
CA SER A 155 -6.83 -13.38 10.19
C SER A 155 -7.82 -12.21 10.32
N LEU A 156 -8.70 -12.06 9.34
CA LEU A 156 -9.67 -10.97 9.28
C LEU A 156 -11.09 -11.52 9.16
N ARG A 157 -11.99 -11.00 9.98
CA ARG A 157 -13.44 -11.25 9.91
C ARG A 157 -14.18 -9.95 9.66
N VAL A 158 -15.10 -9.93 8.71
CA VAL A 158 -15.97 -8.76 8.46
C VAL A 158 -17.04 -8.69 9.55
N LEU A 159 -17.21 -7.52 10.16
CA LEU A 159 -18.25 -7.25 11.17
C LEU A 159 -19.40 -6.42 10.59
N ASP A 160 -19.11 -5.53 9.65
CA ASP A 160 -20.09 -4.75 8.89
C ASP A 160 -19.63 -4.70 7.43
N SER A 161 -20.41 -5.32 6.54
CA SER A 161 -20.12 -5.47 5.11
C SER A 161 -20.49 -4.25 4.27
N ARG A 162 -21.04 -3.18 4.86
CA ARG A 162 -21.30 -1.93 4.14
C ARG A 162 -20.00 -1.39 3.55
N LEU A 163 -20.02 -1.11 2.25
CA LEU A 163 -18.86 -0.58 1.54
C LEU A 163 -18.80 0.95 1.66
N ILE A 164 -17.66 1.44 2.12
CA ILE A 164 -17.32 2.87 2.20
C ILE A 164 -16.16 3.14 1.25
N THR A 165 -16.26 4.19 0.45
CA THR A 165 -15.30 4.51 -0.61
C THR A 165 -14.58 5.81 -0.32
N PHE A 166 -13.24 5.76 -0.26
CA PHE A 166 -12.37 6.92 -0.13
C PHE A 166 -11.09 6.72 -0.95
N PRO A 167 -10.37 7.80 -1.30
CA PRO A 167 -9.03 7.70 -1.86
C PRO A 167 -8.06 6.96 -0.92
N GLU A 168 -7.34 5.99 -1.46
CA GLU A 168 -6.22 5.29 -0.83
C GLU A 168 -4.95 5.46 -1.66
N GLY A 169 -3.80 5.44 -0.99
CA GLY A 169 -2.48 5.32 -1.59
C GLY A 169 -1.73 4.14 -1.01
N CYS A 170 -0.61 3.79 -1.64
CA CYS A 170 0.26 2.72 -1.16
C CYS A 170 1.72 3.12 -1.35
N GLU A 171 2.56 2.88 -0.34
CA GLU A 171 4.01 3.13 -0.47
C GLU A 171 4.67 2.25 -1.54
N SER A 172 4.03 1.14 -1.93
CA SER A 172 4.46 0.25 -3.02
C SER A 172 3.94 0.66 -4.40
N VAL A 173 3.07 1.65 -4.50
CA VAL A 173 2.62 2.27 -5.77
C VAL A 173 2.80 3.78 -5.62
N ALA A 174 4.06 4.19 -5.49
CA ALA A 174 4.39 5.55 -5.09
C ALA A 174 3.87 6.60 -6.09
N GLY A 175 3.27 7.67 -5.55
CA GLY A 175 2.83 8.83 -6.33
C GLY A 175 1.43 8.73 -6.92
N PHE A 176 0.66 7.69 -6.58
CA PHE A 176 -0.71 7.52 -7.08
C PHE A 176 -1.71 7.26 -5.96
N LEU A 177 -2.95 7.69 -6.21
CA LEU A 177 -4.12 7.44 -5.38
C LEU A 177 -5.27 6.91 -6.24
N ALA A 178 -6.19 6.17 -5.65
CA ALA A 178 -7.51 5.91 -6.24
C ALA A 178 -8.55 5.66 -5.16
N CYS A 179 -9.82 5.85 -5.49
CA CYS A 179 -10.94 5.48 -4.62
C CYS A 179 -11.06 3.96 -4.53
N VAL A 180 -11.08 3.43 -3.31
CA VAL A 180 -11.20 1.99 -3.04
C VAL A 180 -12.37 1.74 -2.09
N PRO A 181 -13.32 0.84 -2.43
CA PRO A 181 -14.35 0.41 -1.51
C PRO A 181 -13.76 -0.51 -0.42
N ARG A 182 -14.13 -0.27 0.84
CA ARG A 182 -13.72 -1.08 1.99
C ARG A 182 -14.92 -1.37 2.88
N PHE A 183 -14.90 -2.51 3.57
CA PHE A 183 -15.89 -2.83 4.59
C PHE A 183 -15.81 -1.82 5.74
N GLN A 184 -16.98 -1.42 6.25
CA GLN A 184 -17.12 -0.41 7.30
C GLN A 184 -16.51 -0.87 8.63
N ALA A 185 -16.62 -2.15 8.97
CA ALA A 185 -16.04 -2.70 10.20
C ALA A 185 -15.51 -4.12 10.01
N VAL A 186 -14.39 -4.39 10.64
CA VAL A 186 -13.69 -5.69 10.61
C VAL A 186 -13.14 -6.00 12.00
N GLN A 187 -12.86 -7.27 12.25
CA GLN A 187 -12.06 -7.73 13.36
C GLN A 187 -10.81 -8.40 12.82
N ILE A 188 -9.64 -7.94 13.27
CA ILE A 188 -8.38 -8.63 13.02
C ILE A 188 -8.02 -9.47 14.25
N SER A 189 -7.49 -10.66 14.05
CA SER A 189 -7.07 -11.57 15.12
C SER A 189 -5.79 -12.28 14.73
N GLY A 190 -4.81 -12.38 15.63
CA GLY A 190 -3.50 -12.97 15.36
C GLY A 190 -2.64 -12.94 16.60
N LEU A 191 -1.33 -13.09 16.44
CA LEU A 191 -0.39 -13.02 17.55
C LEU A 191 0.35 -11.69 17.55
N ASP A 192 0.75 -11.21 18.72
CA ASP A 192 1.78 -10.18 18.82
C ASP A 192 3.19 -10.79 18.59
N PRO A 193 4.25 -9.97 18.50
CA PRO A 193 5.61 -10.48 18.31
C PRO A 193 6.14 -11.37 19.44
N LYS A 194 5.51 -11.36 20.62
CA LYS A 194 5.84 -12.22 21.76
C LYS A 194 5.07 -13.55 21.73
N GLY A 195 4.09 -13.68 20.82
CA GLY A 195 3.23 -14.85 20.71
C GLY A 195 1.93 -14.75 21.50
N GLU A 196 1.59 -13.58 22.05
CA GLU A 196 0.34 -13.37 22.78
C GLU A 196 -0.83 -13.16 21.81
N GLN A 197 -1.98 -13.77 22.10
CA GLN A 197 -3.17 -13.64 21.26
C GLN A 197 -3.73 -12.21 21.32
N VAL A 198 -3.95 -11.63 20.15
CA VAL A 198 -4.60 -10.33 19.99
C VAL A 198 -5.88 -10.51 19.18
N VAL A 199 -6.95 -9.87 19.64
CA VAL A 199 -8.23 -9.75 18.93
C VAL A 199 -8.64 -8.29 18.98
N TRP A 200 -8.90 -7.68 17.82
CA TRP A 200 -9.20 -6.26 17.74
C TRP A 200 -10.30 -5.95 16.73
N PRO A 201 -11.51 -5.56 17.19
CA PRO A 201 -12.52 -4.98 16.34
C PRO A 201 -12.17 -3.52 16.01
N ALA A 202 -12.38 -3.13 14.76
CA ALA A 202 -12.15 -1.78 14.26
C ALA A 202 -13.19 -1.39 13.21
N SER A 203 -13.44 -0.09 13.10
CA SER A 203 -14.33 0.50 12.09
C SER A 203 -13.67 1.69 11.41
N GLY A 204 -14.31 2.24 10.38
CA GLY A 204 -13.92 3.52 9.78
C GLY A 204 -12.54 3.47 9.14
N TRP A 205 -11.73 4.51 9.38
CA TRP A 205 -10.37 4.60 8.82
C TRP A 205 -9.45 3.47 9.29
N THR A 206 -9.57 3.05 10.55
CA THR A 206 -8.77 1.96 11.12
C THR A 206 -9.08 0.63 10.43
N ALA A 207 -10.37 0.32 10.21
CA ALA A 207 -10.77 -0.87 9.45
C ALA A 207 -10.22 -0.86 8.03
N ARG A 208 -10.16 0.31 7.38
CA ARG A 208 -9.58 0.48 6.05
C ARG A 208 -8.07 0.17 6.04
N ILE A 209 -7.32 0.72 6.99
CA ILE A 209 -5.88 0.44 7.12
C ILE A 209 -5.65 -1.07 7.27
N ILE A 210 -6.38 -1.70 8.19
CA ILE A 210 -6.29 -3.15 8.44
C ILE A 210 -6.54 -3.95 7.16
N GLN A 211 -7.62 -3.65 6.42
CA GLN A 211 -7.92 -4.34 5.16
C GLN A 211 -6.83 -4.15 4.11
N HIS A 212 -6.24 -2.95 4.03
CA HIS A 212 -5.14 -2.66 3.12
C HIS A 212 -3.89 -3.51 3.45
N GLU A 213 -3.49 -3.55 4.72
CA GLU A 213 -2.31 -4.33 5.12
C GLU A 213 -2.54 -5.84 5.03
N MET A 214 -3.76 -6.32 5.29
CA MET A 214 -4.15 -7.72 5.09
C MET A 214 -4.09 -8.13 3.61
N ASP A 215 -4.49 -7.24 2.69
CA ASP A 215 -4.41 -7.50 1.25
C ASP A 215 -2.97 -7.75 0.79
N HIS A 216 -1.99 -7.01 1.33
CA HIS A 216 -0.58 -7.25 1.00
C HIS A 216 -0.10 -8.65 1.36
N LEU A 217 -0.61 -9.22 2.47
CA LEU A 217 -0.28 -10.60 2.85
C LEU A 217 -0.86 -11.63 1.86
N GLN A 218 -1.85 -11.23 1.05
CA GLN A 218 -2.48 -12.05 0.02
C GLN A 218 -1.96 -11.72 -1.39
N GLY A 219 -0.91 -10.91 -1.53
CA GLY A 219 -0.39 -10.48 -2.84
C GLY A 219 -1.34 -9.53 -3.60
N CYS A 220 -2.29 -8.91 -2.89
CA CYS A 220 -3.27 -7.99 -3.44
C CYS A 220 -2.85 -6.55 -3.15
N LEU A 221 -2.97 -5.68 -4.15
CA LEU A 221 -2.72 -4.25 -4.04
C LEU A 221 -4.03 -3.49 -4.22
N PHE A 222 -4.08 -2.23 -3.74
CA PHE A 222 -5.29 -1.42 -3.87
C PHE A 222 -5.73 -1.19 -5.32
N ILE A 223 -4.77 -1.21 -6.27
CA ILE A 223 -5.03 -1.08 -7.71
C ILE A 223 -5.85 -2.24 -8.28
N ASP A 224 -5.94 -3.37 -7.58
CA ASP A 224 -6.78 -4.50 -7.98
C ASP A 224 -8.25 -4.32 -7.55
N LYS A 225 -8.52 -3.36 -6.64
CA LYS A 225 -9.85 -3.13 -6.03
C LYS A 225 -10.42 -1.73 -6.29
N MET A 226 -9.64 -0.84 -6.90
CA MET A 226 -10.01 0.57 -7.07
C MET A 226 -11.11 0.80 -8.13
N ASP A 227 -11.82 1.93 -8.03
CA ASP A 227 -12.46 2.54 -9.21
C ASP A 227 -11.37 3.17 -10.09
N SER A 228 -11.04 2.51 -11.19
CA SER A 228 -9.92 2.89 -12.05
C SER A 228 -10.06 4.30 -12.65
N ARG A 229 -11.27 4.84 -12.78
CA ARG A 229 -11.50 6.22 -13.28
C ARG A 229 -11.03 7.29 -12.29
N THR A 230 -10.83 6.90 -11.03
CA THR A 230 -10.34 7.79 -9.97
C THR A 230 -8.83 7.66 -9.76
N PHE A 231 -8.15 6.79 -10.51
CA PHE A 231 -6.71 6.63 -10.43
C PHE A 231 -6.02 7.90 -10.88
N THR A 232 -5.29 8.53 -9.98
CA THR A 232 -4.73 9.85 -10.18
C THR A 232 -3.31 9.95 -9.62
N ASN A 233 -2.49 10.77 -10.28
CA ASN A 233 -1.19 11.14 -9.75
C ASN A 233 -1.38 12.19 -8.64
N VAL A 234 -0.61 12.07 -7.55
CA VAL A 234 -0.70 13.00 -6.41
C VAL A 234 -0.39 14.45 -6.77
N HIS A 235 0.38 14.68 -7.83
CA HIS A 235 0.71 16.02 -8.34
C HIS A 235 -0.28 16.53 -9.38
N TRP A 236 -1.32 15.75 -9.74
CA TRP A 236 -2.24 16.14 -10.81
C TRP A 236 -2.92 17.49 -10.55
N MET A 237 -3.31 17.77 -9.31
CA MET A 237 -3.89 19.07 -8.95
C MET A 237 -2.84 20.18 -8.97
N GLU A 238 -1.64 19.93 -8.45
CA GLU A 238 -0.54 20.93 -8.38
C GLU A 238 -0.07 21.41 -9.76
N VAL A 239 -0.21 20.59 -10.80
CA VAL A 239 0.29 20.90 -12.16
C VAL A 239 -0.79 21.50 -13.07
N ASN A 240 -2.08 21.29 -12.75
CA ASN A 240 -3.20 21.76 -13.57
C ASN A 240 -3.93 22.97 -12.98
N ASP A 241 -3.52 23.46 -11.81
CA ASP A 241 -3.88 24.76 -11.25
C ASP A 241 -3.00 25.87 -11.86
#